data_AF-A0AAP5MAL4-F1
#
_entry.id   AF-A0AAP5MAL4-F1
#
_cell.length_a   1.000
_cell.length_b   1.000
_cell.length_c   1.000
_cell.angle_alpha   90.00
_cell.angle_beta   90.00
_cell.angle_gamma   90.00
#
_symmetry.space_group_name_H-M   'P 1'
#
loop_
_entity.id
_entity.type
_entity.pdbx_description
1 polymer ?
#
loop_
_entity_poly.entity_id
_entity_poly.type
_entity_poly.pdbx_seq_one_letter_code
_entity_poly.pdbx_strand_id
1 'polypeptide(L)'
;MKFFYWLINWLQRLMFFDSPQIPWRWGNWEVESLFDNPHTHSLAIFLDTLEPQLLAQWYATVAPASAEARKAAIALDKLRQQKSEVAAKLADLEAQCPNKDDEKYSSKFNHDNNWEWLLTIGLSLMLFFGIAQTLHIDDVANLNSKKLPLFSLALVGAICLTAGAKLMVIRWVKATRSDEPTRSFYDDERYANPVAWWRRIFSGDSAVWLSLAVILLEIAFAGPGLIRLLPINLRKQLLIEVSAFIGAGIAALINVGLAWGTALEEIRSNKEYLTPRSEQQESTRRQAEVTKVAFNELTQEVKEQEQFVQHLTQLAQQEHDRWEATVKRIYASIRGKYC
;
A
#
# COMPACT_ATOMS: atom_id res chain seq x y z
N MET A 1 -9.66 48.45 14.93
CA MET A 1 -9.95 47.23 15.73
C MET A 1 -9.22 47.17 17.07
N LYS A 2 -7.88 47.36 17.16
CA LYS A 2 -7.13 47.25 18.43
C LYS A 2 -7.61 48.20 19.55
N PHE A 3 -7.96 49.45 19.22
CA PHE A 3 -8.48 50.43 20.20
C PHE A 3 -9.85 50.04 20.76
N PHE A 4 -10.71 49.44 19.93
CA PHE A 4 -12.05 49.03 20.33
C PHE A 4 -12.01 47.82 21.28
N TYR A 5 -11.15 46.83 21.02
CA TYR A 5 -10.87 45.73 21.95
C TYR A 5 -10.23 46.21 23.25
N TRP A 6 -9.31 47.18 23.18
CA TRP A 6 -8.73 47.78 24.38
C TRP A 6 -9.77 48.51 25.24
N LEU A 7 -10.66 49.29 24.61
CA LEU A 7 -11.74 50.02 25.28
C LEU A 7 -12.77 49.06 25.90
N ILE A 8 -13.16 47.99 25.19
CA ILE A 8 -14.07 46.95 25.72
C ILE A 8 -13.42 46.22 26.90
N ASN A 9 -12.16 45.80 26.79
CA ASN A 9 -11.44 45.19 27.90
C ASN A 9 -11.31 46.14 29.10
N TRP A 10 -11.12 47.44 28.87
CA TRP A 10 -11.05 48.45 29.92
C TRP A 10 -12.42 48.67 30.60
N LEU A 11 -13.50 48.74 29.83
CA LEU A 11 -14.88 48.87 30.33
C LEU A 11 -15.33 47.60 31.07
N GLN A 12 -14.99 46.42 30.58
CA GLN A 12 -15.24 45.15 31.27
C GLN A 12 -14.44 45.07 32.58
N ARG A 13 -13.16 45.48 32.58
CA ARG A 13 -12.36 45.58 33.81
C ARG A 13 -13.03 46.50 34.84
N LEU A 14 -13.57 47.65 34.43
CA LEU A 14 -14.27 48.57 35.33
C LEU A 14 -15.60 48.05 35.85
N MET A 15 -16.42 47.40 35.00
CA MET A 15 -17.76 46.93 35.40
C MET A 15 -17.75 45.63 36.22
N PHE A 16 -16.74 44.77 36.05
CA PHE A 16 -16.65 43.48 36.75
C PHE A 16 -15.60 43.46 37.87
N PHE A 17 -15.10 44.62 38.31
CA PHE A 17 -14.08 44.70 39.36
C PHE A 17 -14.56 44.12 40.71
N ASP A 18 -15.87 44.07 40.94
CA ASP A 18 -16.46 43.65 42.22
C ASP A 18 -17.10 42.25 42.21
N SER A 19 -17.23 41.57 41.05
CA SER A 19 -17.78 40.21 40.97
C SER A 19 -16.73 39.17 40.57
N PRO A 20 -16.68 37.99 41.22
CA PRO A 20 -15.84 36.88 40.76
C PRO A 20 -16.23 36.48 39.34
N GLN A 21 -15.22 36.34 38.48
CA GLN A 21 -15.35 35.90 37.09
C GLN A 21 -15.28 34.38 36.95
N ILE A 22 -14.95 33.69 38.05
CA ILE A 22 -14.90 32.23 38.08
C ILE A 22 -16.14 31.62 38.75
N PRO A 23 -16.55 30.40 38.35
CA PRO A 23 -17.60 29.67 39.03
C PRO A 23 -17.21 29.28 40.46
N TRP A 24 -18.13 29.43 41.42
CA TRP A 24 -17.96 29.02 42.82
C TRP A 24 -17.56 27.53 43.00
N ARG A 25 -17.87 26.68 42.02
CA ARG A 25 -17.56 25.24 42.00
C ARG A 25 -16.09 24.88 41.76
N TRP A 26 -15.22 25.84 41.42
CA TRP A 26 -13.79 25.56 41.22
C TRP A 26 -13.02 25.44 42.54
N GLY A 27 -13.62 25.84 43.66
CA GLY A 27 -13.01 25.74 44.99
C GLY A 27 -13.05 24.33 45.58
N ASN A 28 -11.99 23.55 45.36
CA ASN A 28 -11.59 22.51 46.30
C ASN A 28 -10.43 23.05 47.15
N TRP A 29 -10.54 22.96 48.47
CA TRP A 29 -9.65 23.56 49.48
C TRP A 29 -8.24 22.94 49.55
N GLU A 30 -7.87 22.10 48.59
CA GLU A 30 -6.59 21.36 48.54
C GLU A 30 -5.49 22.09 47.74
N VAL A 31 -5.71 23.35 47.33
CA VAL A 31 -4.70 24.14 46.62
C VAL A 31 -3.59 24.54 47.60
N GLU A 32 -2.32 24.43 47.18
CA GLU A 32 -1.10 24.79 47.94
C GLU A 32 -1.37 25.96 48.90
N SER A 33 -1.30 25.66 50.20
CA SER A 33 -1.53 26.65 51.24
C SER A 33 -0.48 27.75 51.11
N LEU A 34 -0.92 29.02 51.13
CA LEU A 34 -0.02 30.17 51.21
C LEU A 34 0.96 30.07 52.39
N PHE A 35 0.59 29.30 53.42
CA PHE A 35 1.41 29.03 54.60
C PHE A 35 2.51 27.99 54.36
N ASP A 36 2.35 27.09 53.38
CA ASP A 36 3.30 25.99 53.14
C ASP A 36 4.48 26.42 52.26
N ASN A 37 4.30 27.45 51.42
CA ASN A 37 5.37 27.96 50.55
C ASN A 37 6.21 29.04 51.28
N PRO A 38 7.53 28.86 51.43
CA PRO A 38 8.42 29.78 52.14
C PRO A 38 8.39 31.22 51.60
N HIS A 39 8.12 31.38 50.30
CA HIS A 39 8.11 32.68 49.62
C HIS A 39 6.80 33.45 49.81
N THR A 40 5.70 32.77 50.16
CA THR A 40 4.38 33.38 50.39
C THR A 40 3.99 33.39 51.87
N HIS A 41 4.75 32.70 52.73
CA HIS A 41 4.45 32.52 54.14
C HIS A 41 4.31 33.84 54.92
N SER A 42 5.21 34.80 54.68
CA SER A 42 5.16 36.12 55.35
C SER A 42 3.93 36.93 54.94
N LEU A 43 3.50 36.83 53.68
CA LEU A 43 2.28 37.44 53.18
C LEU A 43 1.04 36.74 53.75
N ALA A 44 1.08 35.41 53.89
CA ALA A 44 -0.01 34.63 54.48
C ALA A 44 -0.27 35.06 55.93
N ILE A 45 0.77 35.17 56.75
CA ILE A 45 0.67 35.65 58.14
C ILE A 45 0.16 37.09 58.19
N PHE A 46 0.67 37.96 57.33
CA PHE A 46 0.21 39.35 57.26
C PHE A 46 -1.29 39.45 56.95
N LEU A 47 -1.77 38.68 55.97
CA LEU A 47 -3.18 38.68 55.58
C LEU A 47 -4.06 38.05 56.66
N ASP A 48 -3.61 36.96 57.30
CA ASP A 48 -4.36 36.31 58.38
C ASP A 48 -4.56 37.24 59.60
N THR A 49 -3.52 38.02 59.92
CA THR A 49 -3.53 38.89 61.10
C THR A 49 -4.25 40.22 60.90
N LEU A 50 -4.16 40.83 59.71
CA LEU A 50 -4.68 42.18 59.47
C LEU A 50 -5.93 42.21 58.59
N GLU A 51 -6.06 41.30 57.63
CA GLU A 51 -7.15 41.31 56.64
C GLU A 51 -7.58 39.87 56.24
N PRO A 52 -8.17 39.09 57.17
CA PRO A 52 -8.48 37.67 56.94
C PRO A 52 -9.49 37.46 55.81
N GLN A 53 -10.27 38.48 55.46
CA GLN A 53 -11.21 38.45 54.34
C GLN A 53 -10.50 38.32 52.99
N LEU A 54 -9.32 38.93 52.81
CA LEU A 54 -8.52 38.83 51.58
C LEU A 54 -7.85 37.46 51.46
N LEU A 55 -7.47 36.87 52.58
CA LEU A 55 -6.96 35.51 52.64
C LEU A 55 -8.07 34.50 52.25
N ALA A 56 -9.27 34.67 52.79
CA ALA A 56 -10.43 33.87 52.40
C ALA A 56 -10.77 34.02 50.91
N GLN A 57 -10.69 35.24 50.37
CA GLN A 57 -10.90 35.50 48.94
C GLN A 57 -9.85 34.79 48.07
N TRP A 58 -8.58 34.78 48.49
CA TRP A 58 -7.50 34.07 47.78
C TRP A 58 -7.82 32.58 47.62
N TYR A 59 -8.17 31.91 48.73
CA TYR A 59 -8.51 30.48 48.71
C TYR A 59 -9.80 30.18 47.96
N ALA A 60 -10.78 31.08 48.01
CA ALA A 60 -12.05 30.90 47.33
C ALA A 60 -11.96 31.14 45.81
N THR A 61 -11.03 31.99 45.34
CA THR A 61 -11.03 32.46 43.95
C THR A 61 -9.69 32.32 43.24
N VAL A 62 -8.63 32.95 43.74
CA VAL A 62 -7.33 33.03 43.03
C VAL A 62 -6.63 31.67 42.96
N ALA A 63 -6.56 30.97 44.09
CA ALA A 63 -5.94 29.66 44.20
C ALA A 63 -6.62 28.61 43.27
N PRO A 64 -7.95 28.42 43.30
CA PRO A 64 -8.60 27.45 42.42
C PRO A 64 -8.52 27.81 40.93
N ALA A 65 -8.60 29.10 40.57
CA ALA A 65 -8.46 29.52 39.17
C ALA A 65 -7.08 29.16 38.59
N SER A 66 -6.02 29.41 39.36
CA SER A 66 -4.66 29.04 38.95
C SER A 66 -4.43 27.53 38.90
N ALA A 67 -5.01 26.78 39.84
CA ALA A 67 -4.96 25.31 39.85
C ALA A 67 -5.63 24.69 38.61
N GLU A 68 -6.82 25.17 38.23
CA GLU A 68 -7.51 24.69 37.02
C GLU A 68 -6.77 25.05 35.73
N ALA A 69 -6.21 26.26 35.63
CA ALA A 69 -5.36 26.63 34.50
C ALA A 69 -4.13 25.72 34.38
N ARG A 70 -3.51 25.37 35.52
CA ARG A 70 -2.36 24.44 35.57
C ARG A 70 -2.76 23.02 35.17
N LYS A 71 -3.89 22.49 35.67
CA LYS A 71 -4.40 21.17 35.26
C LYS A 71 -4.66 21.10 33.75
N ALA A 72 -5.29 22.14 33.20
CA ALA A 72 -5.56 22.22 31.77
C ALA A 72 -4.27 22.26 30.93
N ALA A 73 -3.23 22.97 31.40
CA ALA A 73 -1.93 23.01 30.76
C ALA A 73 -1.22 21.64 30.78
N ILE A 74 -1.26 20.92 31.90
CA ILE A 74 -0.73 19.55 32.00
C ILE A 74 -1.45 18.62 31.02
N ALA A 75 -2.78 18.73 30.91
CA ALA A 75 -3.57 17.95 29.96
C ALA A 75 -3.17 18.26 28.50
N LEU A 76 -2.92 19.53 28.17
CA LEU A 76 -2.45 19.95 26.86
C LEU A 76 -1.09 19.33 26.50
N ASP A 77 -0.14 19.33 27.44
CA ASP A 77 1.18 18.74 27.20
C ASP A 77 1.10 17.23 26.93
N LYS A 78 0.20 16.53 27.63
CA LYS A 78 -0.09 15.11 27.38
C LYS A 78 -0.66 14.87 25.98
N LEU A 79 -1.60 15.71 25.52
CA LEU A 79 -2.16 15.61 24.16
C LEU A 79 -1.11 15.90 23.09
N ARG A 80 -0.20 16.86 23.32
CA ARG A 80 0.93 17.14 22.42
C ARG A 80 1.89 15.95 22.29
N GLN A 81 2.18 15.27 23.40
CA GLN A 81 2.98 14.04 23.39
C GLN A 81 2.29 12.94 22.58
N GLN A 82 1.01 12.68 22.82
CA GLN A 82 0.23 11.69 22.06
C GLN A 82 0.19 12.00 20.56
N LYS A 83 0.00 13.27 20.19
CA LYS A 83 0.06 13.72 18.80
C LYS A 83 1.42 13.40 18.16
N SER A 84 2.53 13.60 18.87
CA SER A 84 3.87 13.32 18.35
C SER A 84 4.11 11.82 18.13
N GLU A 85 3.60 10.96 19.01
CA GLU A 85 3.68 9.51 18.87
C GLU A 85 2.87 9.02 17.66
N VAL A 86 1.66 9.56 17.46
CA VAL A 86 0.83 9.24 16.29
C VAL A 86 1.46 9.74 14.99
N ALA A 87 2.09 10.92 15.00
CA ALA A 87 2.84 11.43 13.85
C ALA A 87 4.00 10.52 13.45
N ALA A 88 4.76 10.00 14.42
CA ALA A 88 5.85 9.07 14.16
C ALA A 88 5.33 7.76 13.54
N LYS A 89 4.24 7.19 14.09
CA LYS A 89 3.59 6.00 13.52
C LYS A 89 3.10 6.21 12.10
N LEU A 90 2.52 7.39 11.80
CA LEU A 90 2.10 7.74 10.45
C LEU A 90 3.29 7.77 9.48
N ALA A 91 4.39 8.42 9.87
CA ALA A 91 5.60 8.51 9.05
C ALA A 91 6.21 7.12 8.78
N ASP A 92 6.23 6.23 9.78
CA ASP A 92 6.71 4.85 9.63
C ASP A 92 5.82 4.04 8.66
N LEU A 93 4.49 4.20 8.74
CA LEU A 93 3.54 3.53 7.85
C LEU A 93 3.63 4.07 6.41
N GLU A 94 3.81 5.38 6.24
CA GLU A 94 4.01 6.00 4.92
C GLU A 94 5.34 5.58 4.29
N ALA A 95 6.42 5.45 5.07
CA ALA A 95 7.71 4.96 4.60
C ALA A 95 7.67 3.49 4.13
N GLN A 96 6.80 2.67 4.73
CA GLN A 96 6.58 1.27 4.34
C GLN A 96 5.71 1.13 3.08
N CYS A 97 5.09 2.20 2.61
CA CYS A 97 4.30 2.23 1.38
C CYS A 97 5.08 2.92 0.25
N PRO A 98 5.98 2.21 -0.48
CA PRO A 98 6.59 2.79 -1.67
C PRO A 98 5.52 3.14 -2.71
N ASN A 99 5.76 4.24 -3.42
CA ASN A 99 4.87 4.76 -4.47
C ASN A 99 4.59 3.69 -5.53
N LYS A 100 3.40 3.76 -6.15
CA LYS A 100 2.93 2.87 -7.22
C LYS A 100 3.91 2.72 -8.40
N ASP A 101 4.87 3.62 -8.55
CA ASP A 101 5.85 3.62 -9.63
C ASP A 101 6.86 2.45 -9.57
N ASP A 102 7.04 1.82 -8.40
CA ASP A 102 7.87 0.62 -8.24
C ASP A 102 7.19 -0.66 -8.77
N GLU A 103 5.90 -0.63 -9.12
CA GLU A 103 5.20 -1.77 -9.76
C GLU A 103 5.80 -2.12 -11.14
N LYS A 104 6.55 -1.19 -11.75
CA LYS A 104 7.24 -1.43 -13.03
C LYS A 104 8.38 -2.46 -12.91
N TYR A 105 8.85 -2.75 -11.69
CA TYR A 105 9.92 -3.73 -11.44
C TYR A 105 9.46 -5.19 -11.46
N SER A 106 8.16 -5.49 -11.54
CA SER A 106 7.68 -6.87 -11.72
C SER A 106 8.04 -7.46 -13.10
N SER A 107 8.49 -6.64 -14.05
CA SER A 107 8.89 -7.07 -15.40
C SER A 107 10.23 -7.82 -15.48
N LYS A 108 10.93 -8.03 -14.34
CA LYS A 108 12.30 -8.54 -14.33
C LYS A 108 12.46 -10.04 -14.02
N PHE A 109 11.36 -10.81 -14.00
CA PHE A 109 11.46 -12.27 -13.89
C PHE A 109 11.47 -12.90 -15.28
N ASN A 110 12.56 -12.66 -16.02
CA ASN A 110 12.94 -13.52 -17.14
C ASN A 110 13.39 -14.86 -16.54
N HIS A 111 12.47 -15.82 -16.44
CA HIS A 111 12.85 -17.23 -16.41
C HIS A 111 13.35 -17.60 -17.80
N ASP A 112 14.61 -17.25 -18.10
CA ASP A 112 15.31 -17.68 -19.31
C ASP A 112 15.63 -19.17 -19.18
N ASN A 113 14.62 -20.01 -19.38
CA ASN A 113 14.76 -21.44 -19.57
C ASN A 113 15.37 -21.68 -20.96
N ASN A 114 16.69 -21.54 -21.04
CA ASN A 114 17.46 -21.76 -22.28
C ASN A 114 17.20 -23.12 -22.94
N TRP A 115 16.82 -24.14 -22.16
CA TRP A 115 16.49 -25.47 -22.66
C TRP A 115 15.22 -25.49 -23.53
N GLU A 116 14.24 -24.66 -23.22
CA GLU A 116 13.00 -24.60 -24.00
C GLU A 116 13.23 -23.97 -25.37
N TRP A 117 14.09 -22.94 -25.44
CA TRP A 117 14.52 -22.37 -26.71
C TRP A 117 15.27 -23.40 -27.55
N LEU A 118 16.11 -24.23 -26.92
CA LEU A 118 16.86 -25.30 -27.58
C LEU A 118 15.94 -26.38 -28.17
N LEU A 119 14.86 -26.74 -27.48
CA LEU A 119 13.83 -27.63 -28.02
C LEU A 119 12.99 -26.97 -29.12
N THR A 120 12.68 -25.68 -28.98
CA THR A 120 11.96 -24.91 -30.02
C THR A 120 12.78 -24.87 -31.32
N ILE A 121 14.11 -24.78 -31.22
CA ILE A 121 15.03 -24.88 -32.36
C ILE A 121 14.97 -26.28 -32.99
N GLY A 122 15.01 -27.36 -32.19
CA GLY A 122 14.86 -28.73 -32.69
C GLY A 122 13.54 -28.98 -33.42
N LEU A 123 12.44 -28.38 -32.92
CA LEU A 123 11.11 -28.45 -33.52
C LEU A 123 11.00 -27.64 -34.82
N SER A 124 11.66 -26.48 -34.88
CA SER A 124 11.70 -25.65 -36.10
C SER A 124 12.38 -26.35 -37.28
N LEU A 125 13.29 -27.30 -37.03
CA LEU A 125 13.91 -28.10 -38.09
C LEU A 125 12.91 -29.03 -38.79
N MET A 126 11.91 -29.55 -38.07
CA MET A 126 10.85 -30.37 -38.70
C MET A 126 9.95 -29.54 -39.62
N LEU A 127 9.61 -28.32 -39.17
CA LEU A 127 8.86 -27.35 -39.96
C LEU A 127 9.65 -26.86 -41.17
N PHE A 128 10.97 -26.69 -41.03
CA PHE A 128 11.88 -26.33 -42.11
C PHE A 128 11.78 -27.32 -43.27
N PHE A 129 11.72 -28.63 -43.04
CA PHE A 129 11.59 -29.60 -44.12
C PHE A 129 10.26 -29.51 -44.86
N GLY A 130 9.17 -29.17 -44.15
CA GLY A 130 7.89 -28.86 -44.76
C GLY A 130 7.92 -27.62 -45.66
N ILE A 131 8.53 -26.54 -45.18
CA ILE A 131 8.67 -25.28 -45.92
C ILE A 131 9.66 -25.43 -47.09
N ALA A 132 10.73 -26.18 -46.92
CA ALA A 132 11.68 -26.49 -47.97
C ALA A 132 11.00 -27.26 -49.11
N GLN A 133 10.06 -28.15 -48.78
CA GLN A 133 9.23 -28.83 -49.78
C GLN A 133 8.32 -27.86 -50.54
N THR A 134 7.62 -26.94 -49.86
CA THR A 134 6.74 -25.98 -50.54
C THR A 134 7.52 -25.02 -51.45
N LEU A 135 8.79 -24.76 -51.12
CA LEU A 135 9.71 -23.96 -51.91
C LEU A 135 10.51 -24.77 -52.97
N HIS A 136 10.17 -26.05 -53.18
CA HIS A 136 10.82 -26.94 -54.17
C HIS A 136 12.36 -27.05 -53.99
N ILE A 137 12.81 -27.11 -52.74
CA ILE A 137 14.20 -27.40 -52.39
C ILE A 137 14.35 -28.92 -52.29
N ASP A 138 14.47 -29.58 -53.45
CA ASP A 138 14.41 -31.05 -53.54
C ASP A 138 15.67 -31.78 -53.01
N ASP A 139 16.85 -31.12 -52.98
CA ASP A 139 18.11 -31.68 -52.48
C ASP A 139 18.76 -30.74 -51.45
N VAL A 140 18.43 -30.94 -50.18
CA VAL A 140 19.04 -30.20 -49.06
C VAL A 140 20.55 -30.54 -48.93
N ALA A 141 20.96 -31.74 -49.34
CA ALA A 141 22.35 -32.21 -49.27
C ALA A 141 23.26 -31.63 -50.37
N ASN A 142 22.70 -31.16 -51.50
CA ASN A 142 23.45 -30.59 -52.64
C ASN A 142 22.94 -29.17 -52.96
N LEU A 143 23.16 -28.26 -52.02
CA LEU A 143 22.77 -26.85 -52.14
C LEU A 143 23.62 -26.12 -53.18
N ASN A 144 22.99 -25.76 -54.29
CA ASN A 144 23.57 -24.86 -55.29
C ASN A 144 23.50 -23.40 -54.79
N SER A 145 24.48 -22.55 -55.14
CA SER A 145 24.58 -21.16 -54.66
C SER A 145 23.33 -20.30 -54.96
N LYS A 146 22.60 -20.64 -56.03
CA LYS A 146 21.33 -20.01 -56.41
C LYS A 146 20.15 -20.38 -55.50
N LYS A 147 20.18 -21.52 -54.81
CA LYS A 147 19.13 -21.99 -53.88
C LYS A 147 19.42 -21.64 -52.41
N LEU A 148 20.63 -21.18 -52.11
CA LEU A 148 21.06 -20.74 -50.79
C LEU A 148 20.17 -19.64 -50.15
N PRO A 149 19.71 -18.59 -50.88
CA PRO A 149 18.80 -17.60 -50.29
C PRO A 149 17.43 -18.19 -49.93
N LEU A 150 16.89 -19.09 -50.76
CA LEU A 150 15.62 -19.79 -50.47
C LEU A 150 15.74 -20.70 -49.26
N PHE A 151 16.88 -21.38 -49.11
CA PHE A 151 17.19 -22.19 -47.93
C PHE A 151 17.23 -21.35 -46.66
N SER A 152 17.95 -20.21 -46.67
CA SER A 152 18.00 -19.33 -45.50
C SER A 152 16.63 -18.77 -45.14
N LEU A 153 15.81 -18.44 -46.15
CA LEU A 153 14.46 -17.93 -45.94
C LEU A 153 13.53 -19.01 -45.36
N ALA A 154 13.64 -20.25 -45.83
CA ALA A 154 12.93 -21.39 -45.25
C ALA A 154 13.32 -21.65 -43.79
N LEU A 155 14.61 -21.56 -43.47
CA LEU A 155 15.12 -21.79 -42.10
C LEU A 155 14.66 -20.70 -41.14
N VAL A 156 14.85 -19.42 -41.51
CA VAL A 156 14.39 -18.29 -40.70
C VAL A 156 12.87 -18.31 -40.57
N GLY A 157 12.15 -18.58 -41.66
CA GLY A 157 10.71 -18.73 -41.65
C GLY A 157 10.23 -19.83 -40.70
N ALA A 158 10.89 -20.99 -40.70
CA ALA A 158 10.58 -22.09 -39.79
C ALA A 158 10.78 -21.68 -38.32
N ILE A 159 11.92 -21.08 -37.98
CA ILE A 159 12.22 -20.61 -36.62
C ILE A 159 11.17 -19.57 -36.18
N CYS A 160 10.86 -18.59 -37.04
CA CYS A 160 9.88 -17.55 -36.74
C CYS A 160 8.47 -18.11 -36.56
N LEU A 161 8.03 -19.06 -37.40
CA LEU A 161 6.71 -19.68 -37.30
C LEU A 161 6.59 -20.53 -36.03
N THR A 162 7.60 -21.34 -35.70
CA THR A 162 7.59 -22.16 -34.48
C THR A 162 7.61 -21.28 -33.22
N ALA A 163 8.44 -20.23 -33.18
CA ALA A 163 8.47 -19.27 -32.07
C ALA A 163 7.15 -18.49 -31.96
N GLY A 164 6.58 -18.08 -33.10
CA GLY A 164 5.29 -17.40 -33.17
C GLY A 164 4.16 -18.27 -32.64
N ALA A 165 4.10 -19.54 -33.03
CA ALA A 165 3.12 -20.51 -32.53
C ALA A 165 3.25 -20.70 -31.01
N LYS A 166 4.47 -20.88 -30.49
CA LYS A 166 4.74 -20.96 -29.04
C LYS A 166 4.23 -19.72 -28.31
N LEU A 167 4.62 -18.52 -28.76
CA LEU A 167 4.21 -17.25 -28.15
C LEU A 167 2.70 -17.02 -28.21
N MET A 168 2.05 -17.41 -29.31
CA MET A 168 0.61 -17.29 -29.47
C MET A 168 -0.13 -18.14 -28.43
N VAL A 169 0.27 -19.41 -28.27
CA VAL A 169 -0.30 -20.30 -27.26
C VAL A 169 -0.06 -19.75 -25.85
N ILE A 170 1.16 -19.29 -25.54
CA ILE A 170 1.50 -18.71 -24.24
C ILE A 170 0.58 -17.51 -23.92
N ARG A 171 0.49 -16.55 -24.85
CA ARG A 171 -0.34 -15.34 -24.66
C ARG A 171 -1.81 -15.69 -24.50
N TRP A 172 -2.32 -16.65 -25.27
CA TRP A 172 -3.72 -17.03 -25.21
C TRP A 172 -4.06 -17.77 -23.93
N VAL A 173 -3.21 -18.71 -23.49
CA VAL A 173 -3.37 -19.40 -22.20
C VAL A 173 -3.32 -18.40 -21.04
N LYS A 174 -2.43 -17.41 -21.08
CA LYS A 174 -2.41 -16.33 -20.09
C LYS A 174 -3.68 -15.51 -20.10
N ALA A 175 -4.15 -15.08 -21.27
CA ALA A 175 -5.36 -14.27 -21.39
C ALA A 175 -6.62 -14.99 -20.90
N THR A 176 -6.71 -16.31 -21.07
CA THR A 176 -7.89 -17.07 -20.63
C THR A 176 -7.80 -17.53 -19.17
N ARG A 177 -6.60 -17.52 -18.56
CA ARG A 177 -6.37 -18.13 -17.23
C ARG A 177 -5.68 -17.26 -16.20
N SER A 178 -5.31 -16.02 -16.55
CA SER A 178 -4.91 -15.02 -15.57
C SER A 178 -5.95 -14.90 -14.46
N ASP A 179 -7.23 -15.01 -14.84
CA ASP A 179 -8.37 -14.77 -13.95
C ASP A 179 -8.98 -16.06 -13.38
N GLU A 180 -8.52 -17.25 -13.82
CA GLU A 180 -8.91 -18.50 -13.17
C GLU A 180 -8.40 -18.44 -11.72
N PRO A 181 -9.29 -18.44 -10.70
CA PRO A 181 -8.83 -18.44 -9.32
C PRO A 181 -8.05 -19.74 -9.11
N THR A 182 -6.74 -19.63 -8.89
CA THR A 182 -6.00 -20.69 -8.22
C THR A 182 -6.50 -20.66 -6.79
N ARG A 183 -7.67 -21.27 -6.54
CA ARG A 183 -8.19 -21.42 -5.18
C ARG A 183 -7.08 -22.08 -4.40
N SER A 184 -6.59 -21.36 -3.39
CA SER A 184 -5.48 -21.80 -2.58
C SER A 184 -5.81 -23.20 -2.08
N PHE A 185 -4.79 -24.06 -1.98
CA PHE A 185 -4.94 -25.39 -1.38
C PHE A 185 -5.51 -25.33 0.06
N TYR A 186 -5.61 -24.13 0.64
CA TYR A 186 -5.97 -23.86 2.01
C TYR A 186 -7.45 -23.45 2.22
N ASP A 187 -8.20 -23.06 1.19
CA ASP A 187 -9.53 -22.46 1.40
C ASP A 187 -10.73 -23.43 1.32
N ASP A 188 -10.61 -24.62 0.71
CA ASP A 188 -11.68 -25.63 0.75
C ASP A 188 -11.22 -26.99 0.15
N GLU A 189 -11.11 -28.05 0.96
CA GLU A 189 -10.77 -29.41 0.48
C GLU A 189 -11.79 -29.95 -0.54
N ARG A 190 -13.03 -29.43 -0.54
CA ARG A 190 -14.11 -29.89 -1.43
C ARG A 190 -14.04 -29.31 -2.85
N TYR A 191 -13.23 -28.27 -3.09
CA TYR A 191 -13.13 -27.57 -4.38
C TYR A 191 -11.71 -27.51 -4.97
N ALA A 192 -10.74 -28.18 -4.36
CA ALA A 192 -9.32 -28.14 -4.72
C ALA A 192 -8.90 -29.03 -5.91
N ASN A 193 -9.83 -29.45 -6.77
CA ASN A 193 -9.48 -30.35 -7.88
C ASN A 193 -9.20 -29.56 -9.15
N PRO A 194 -7.94 -29.52 -9.65
CA PRO A 194 -7.64 -28.95 -10.95
C PRO A 194 -8.50 -29.67 -12.00
N VAL A 195 -9.26 -28.89 -12.79
CA VAL A 195 -10.06 -29.46 -13.87
C VAL A 195 -9.11 -30.15 -14.85
N ALA A 196 -9.21 -31.48 -14.91
CA ALA A 196 -8.41 -32.30 -15.80
C ALA A 196 -8.51 -31.79 -17.24
N TRP A 197 -7.38 -31.73 -17.94
CA TRP A 197 -7.27 -31.18 -19.31
C TRP A 197 -8.31 -31.76 -20.27
N TRP A 198 -8.59 -33.07 -20.19
CA TRP A 198 -9.59 -33.74 -21.03
C TRP A 198 -11.02 -33.20 -20.87
N ARG A 199 -11.41 -32.82 -19.64
CA ARG A 199 -12.73 -32.20 -19.41
C ARG A 199 -12.82 -30.82 -20.07
N ARG A 200 -11.69 -30.13 -20.24
CA ARG A 200 -11.62 -28.80 -20.86
C ARG A 200 -11.83 -28.83 -22.38
N ILE A 201 -11.53 -29.97 -23.03
CA ILE A 201 -11.86 -30.18 -24.45
C ILE A 201 -13.37 -30.10 -24.66
N PHE A 202 -14.14 -30.79 -23.80
CA PHE A 202 -15.60 -30.83 -23.88
C PHE A 202 -16.27 -29.53 -23.41
N SER A 203 -15.59 -28.70 -22.62
CA SER A 203 -16.11 -27.42 -22.15
C SER A 203 -15.93 -26.27 -23.14
N GLY A 204 -15.28 -26.50 -24.29
CA GLY A 204 -15.05 -25.46 -25.29
C GLY A 204 -13.95 -24.46 -24.92
N ASP A 205 -12.96 -24.85 -24.11
CA ASP A 205 -11.86 -23.96 -23.73
C ASP A 205 -11.06 -23.52 -24.98
N SER A 206 -11.10 -22.22 -25.27
CA SER A 206 -10.48 -21.64 -26.47
C SER A 206 -8.97 -21.85 -26.53
N ALA A 207 -8.28 -21.94 -25.38
CA ALA A 207 -6.85 -22.22 -25.36
C ALA A 207 -6.54 -23.67 -25.75
N VAL A 208 -7.39 -24.62 -25.37
CA VAL A 208 -7.28 -26.02 -25.79
C VAL A 208 -7.52 -26.16 -27.28
N TRP A 209 -8.56 -25.51 -27.80
CA TRP A 209 -8.88 -25.55 -29.23
C TRP A 209 -7.81 -24.89 -30.09
N LEU A 210 -7.26 -23.75 -29.67
CA LEU A 210 -6.13 -23.12 -30.34
C LEU A 210 -4.91 -24.05 -30.38
N SER A 211 -4.63 -24.71 -29.26
CA SER A 211 -3.52 -25.66 -29.14
C SER A 211 -3.67 -26.86 -30.09
N LEU A 212 -4.89 -27.42 -30.18
CA LEU A 212 -5.21 -28.48 -31.14
C LEU A 212 -5.07 -27.99 -32.59
N ALA A 213 -5.52 -26.77 -32.90
CA ALA A 213 -5.38 -26.20 -34.23
C ALA A 213 -3.91 -26.02 -34.63
N VAL A 214 -3.06 -25.53 -33.70
CA VAL A 214 -1.61 -25.42 -33.91
C VAL A 214 -0.99 -26.80 -34.17
N ILE A 215 -1.34 -27.81 -33.38
CA ILE A 215 -0.84 -29.18 -33.58
C ILE A 215 -1.21 -29.71 -34.97
N LEU A 216 -2.48 -29.56 -35.38
CA LEU A 216 -2.94 -30.02 -36.69
C LEU A 216 -2.21 -29.31 -37.84
N LEU A 217 -1.99 -27.99 -37.71
CA LEU A 217 -1.24 -27.21 -38.69
C LEU A 217 0.23 -27.65 -38.76
N GLU A 218 0.89 -27.84 -37.63
CA GLU A 218 2.30 -28.29 -37.59
C GLU A 218 2.45 -29.69 -38.22
N ILE A 219 1.55 -30.62 -37.92
CA ILE A 219 1.53 -31.96 -38.55
C ILE A 219 1.33 -31.86 -40.07
N ALA A 220 0.39 -31.03 -40.51
CA ALA A 220 0.07 -30.87 -41.93
C ALA A 220 1.23 -30.27 -42.74
N PHE A 221 2.02 -29.38 -42.13
CA PHE A 221 3.19 -28.79 -42.78
C PHE A 221 4.44 -29.68 -42.68
N ALA A 222 4.75 -30.24 -41.51
CA ALA A 222 5.98 -31.00 -41.30
C ALA A 222 5.92 -32.44 -41.86
N GLY A 223 4.75 -33.08 -41.77
CA GLY A 223 4.56 -34.49 -42.18
C GLY A 223 4.97 -34.77 -43.64
N PRO A 224 4.44 -34.03 -44.64
CA PRO A 224 4.85 -34.20 -46.03
C PRO A 224 6.35 -34.00 -46.25
N GLY A 225 6.94 -33.01 -45.57
CA GLY A 225 8.37 -32.68 -45.67
C GLY A 225 9.25 -33.83 -45.15
N LEU A 226 8.87 -34.42 -44.02
CA LEU A 226 9.51 -35.60 -43.44
C LEU A 226 9.40 -36.81 -44.37
N ILE A 227 8.24 -37.03 -45.00
CA ILE A 227 8.06 -38.15 -45.95
C ILE A 227 8.98 -37.97 -47.16
N ARG A 228 9.12 -36.75 -47.67
CA ARG A 228 10.04 -36.48 -48.80
C ARG A 228 11.52 -36.65 -48.44
N LEU A 229 11.93 -36.55 -47.19
CA LEU A 229 13.32 -36.84 -46.82
C LEU A 229 13.69 -38.33 -46.91
N LEU A 230 12.69 -39.21 -46.87
CA LEU A 230 12.94 -40.65 -46.92
C LEU A 230 13.43 -41.09 -48.31
N PRO A 231 14.27 -42.12 -48.39
CA PRO A 231 14.60 -42.81 -49.63
C PRO A 231 13.33 -43.23 -50.40
N ILE A 232 13.37 -43.19 -51.73
CA ILE A 232 12.22 -43.50 -52.61
C ILE A 232 11.57 -44.86 -52.28
N ASN A 233 12.38 -45.83 -51.85
CA ASN A 233 11.94 -47.17 -51.47
C ASN A 233 11.10 -47.19 -50.18
N LEU A 234 11.35 -46.26 -49.25
CA LEU A 234 10.65 -46.13 -47.97
C LEU A 234 9.45 -45.19 -48.07
N ARG A 235 9.45 -44.23 -49.01
CA ARG A 235 8.30 -43.33 -49.26
C ARG A 235 7.02 -44.06 -49.62
N LYS A 236 7.10 -45.22 -50.29
CA LYS A 236 5.92 -45.98 -50.74
C LYS A 236 5.30 -46.87 -49.65
N GLN A 237 5.93 -46.95 -48.47
CA GLN A 237 5.45 -47.82 -47.40
C GLN A 237 4.53 -47.03 -46.46
N LEU A 238 3.25 -47.40 -46.46
CA LEU A 238 2.20 -46.76 -45.63
C LEU A 238 2.58 -46.68 -44.15
N LEU A 239 3.21 -47.74 -43.61
CA LEU A 239 3.67 -47.76 -42.21
C LEU A 239 4.69 -46.65 -41.89
N ILE A 240 5.54 -46.30 -42.85
CA ILE A 240 6.57 -45.28 -42.67
C ILE A 240 5.98 -43.88 -42.87
N GLU A 241 5.02 -43.72 -43.78
CA GLU A 241 4.27 -42.46 -43.89
C GLU A 241 3.50 -42.16 -42.61
N VAL A 242 2.80 -43.16 -42.07
CA VAL A 242 2.07 -43.05 -40.81
C VAL A 242 3.02 -42.74 -39.65
N SER A 243 4.19 -43.38 -39.58
CA SER A 243 5.17 -43.09 -38.52
C SER A 243 5.76 -41.68 -38.61
N ALA A 244 5.95 -41.14 -39.83
CA ALA A 244 6.38 -39.76 -40.03
C ALA A 244 5.34 -38.74 -39.54
N PHE A 245 4.05 -38.98 -39.84
CA PHE A 245 2.96 -38.14 -39.32
C PHE A 245 2.82 -38.24 -37.80
N ILE A 246 2.95 -39.44 -37.22
CA ILE A 246 2.94 -39.63 -35.76
C ILE A 246 4.13 -38.92 -35.11
N GLY A 247 5.32 -39.01 -35.70
CA GLY A 247 6.52 -38.32 -35.22
C GLY A 247 6.35 -36.80 -35.23
N ALA A 248 5.79 -36.24 -36.30
CA ALA A 248 5.45 -34.83 -36.39
C ALA A 248 4.40 -34.43 -35.34
N GLY A 249 3.42 -35.29 -35.07
CA GLY A 249 2.40 -35.06 -34.05
C GLY A 249 2.95 -35.06 -32.63
N ILE A 250 3.86 -35.98 -32.30
CA ILE A 250 4.54 -36.01 -30.99
C ILE A 250 5.39 -34.74 -30.82
N ALA A 251 6.11 -34.34 -31.86
CA ALA A 251 6.89 -33.10 -31.86
C ALA A 251 5.99 -31.87 -31.58
N ALA A 252 4.88 -31.73 -32.31
CA ALA A 252 3.95 -30.63 -32.12
C ALA A 252 3.30 -30.62 -30.72
N LEU A 253 2.98 -31.79 -30.18
CA LEU A 253 2.48 -31.95 -28.81
C LEU A 253 3.51 -31.49 -27.77
N ILE A 254 4.79 -31.80 -27.97
CA ILE A 254 5.87 -31.32 -27.09
C ILE A 254 5.96 -29.80 -27.17
N ASN A 255 5.93 -29.20 -28.36
CA ASN A 255 5.99 -27.75 -28.55
C ASN A 255 4.87 -27.03 -27.77
N VAL A 256 3.64 -27.49 -27.96
CA VAL A 256 2.46 -26.96 -27.26
C VAL A 256 2.53 -27.23 -25.76
N GLY A 257 2.97 -28.41 -25.34
CA GLY A 257 3.14 -28.76 -23.92
C GLY A 257 4.10 -27.80 -23.20
N LEU A 258 5.22 -27.44 -23.83
CA LEU A 258 6.16 -26.45 -23.31
C LEU A 258 5.55 -25.04 -23.26
N ALA A 259 4.79 -24.65 -24.27
CA ALA A 259 4.06 -23.38 -24.30
C ALA A 259 3.02 -23.29 -23.15
N TRP A 260 2.40 -24.41 -22.80
CA TRP A 260 1.49 -24.47 -21.65
C TRP A 260 2.21 -24.44 -20.31
N GLY A 261 3.32 -25.17 -20.18
CA GLY A 261 4.15 -25.18 -18.98
C GLY A 261 4.60 -23.78 -18.59
N THR A 262 5.21 -23.08 -19.54
CA THR A 262 5.66 -21.68 -19.38
C THR A 262 4.52 -20.73 -19.01
N ALA A 263 3.39 -20.81 -19.73
CA ALA A 263 2.25 -19.96 -19.45
C ALA A 263 1.71 -20.17 -18.03
N LEU A 264 1.58 -21.42 -17.59
CA LEU A 264 1.07 -21.76 -16.26
C LEU A 264 2.05 -21.37 -15.15
N GLU A 265 3.35 -21.55 -15.37
CA GLU A 265 4.40 -21.16 -14.41
C GLU A 265 4.44 -19.63 -14.24
N GLU A 266 4.33 -18.86 -15.33
CA GLU A 266 4.23 -17.40 -15.26
C GLU A 266 2.95 -16.92 -14.58
N ILE A 267 1.81 -17.57 -14.82
CA ILE A 267 0.56 -17.26 -14.11
C ILE A 267 0.72 -17.54 -12.61
N ARG A 268 1.32 -18.68 -12.26
CA ARG A 268 1.53 -19.10 -10.88
C ARG A 268 2.46 -18.16 -10.13
N SER A 269 3.61 -17.84 -10.71
CA SER A 269 4.58 -16.91 -10.13
C SER A 269 3.97 -15.51 -9.95
N ASN A 270 3.30 -14.97 -10.97
CA ASN A 270 2.60 -13.69 -10.84
C ASN A 270 1.59 -13.69 -9.68
N LYS A 271 0.84 -14.78 -9.48
CA LYS A 271 -0.10 -14.90 -8.35
C LYS A 271 0.61 -15.07 -7.00
N GLU A 272 1.64 -15.92 -6.90
CA GLU A 272 2.36 -16.15 -5.63
C GLU A 272 3.06 -14.88 -5.11
N TYR A 273 3.50 -13.97 -5.98
CA TYR A 273 4.18 -12.74 -5.57
C TYR A 273 3.28 -11.50 -5.48
N LEU A 274 2.28 -11.36 -6.36
CA LEU A 274 1.44 -10.16 -6.39
C LEU A 274 0.33 -10.18 -5.33
N THR A 275 -0.23 -11.35 -5.00
CA THR A 275 -1.36 -11.46 -4.06
C THR A 275 -0.97 -11.12 -2.62
N PRO A 276 0.05 -11.75 -1.99
CA PRO A 276 0.42 -11.41 -0.60
C PRO A 276 0.97 -9.98 -0.49
N ARG A 277 1.67 -9.48 -1.53
CA ARG A 277 2.22 -8.13 -1.54
C ARG A 277 1.14 -7.06 -1.68
N SER A 278 0.13 -7.29 -2.52
CA SER A 278 -1.00 -6.36 -2.67
C SER A 278 -1.89 -6.34 -1.43
N GLU A 279 -2.17 -7.50 -0.82
CA GLU A 279 -2.91 -7.58 0.44
C GLU A 279 -2.16 -6.88 1.59
N GLN A 280 -0.86 -7.11 1.72
CA GLN A 280 -0.06 -6.46 2.74
C GLN A 280 -0.01 -4.94 2.51
N GLN A 281 0.18 -4.49 1.27
CA GLN A 281 0.22 -3.06 0.94
C GLN A 281 -1.15 -2.38 1.13
N GLU A 282 -2.25 -3.06 0.81
CA GLU A 282 -3.60 -2.55 1.06
C GLU A 282 -3.89 -2.48 2.57
N SER A 283 -3.44 -3.47 3.34
CA SER A 283 -3.55 -3.45 4.80
C SER A 283 -2.79 -2.28 5.43
N THR A 284 -1.55 -2.01 4.99
CA THR A 284 -0.73 -0.89 5.47
C THR A 284 -1.35 0.45 5.07
N ARG A 285 -1.91 0.58 3.86
CA ARG A 285 -2.64 1.78 3.43
C ARG A 285 -3.86 2.06 4.31
N ARG A 286 -4.67 1.04 4.58
CA ARG A 286 -5.84 1.18 5.48
C ARG A 286 -5.41 1.60 6.89
N GLN A 287 -4.33 1.04 7.41
CA GLN A 287 -3.77 1.44 8.71
C GLN A 287 -3.27 2.90 8.70
N ALA A 288 -2.61 3.34 7.61
CA ALA A 288 -2.16 4.72 7.45
C ALA A 288 -3.34 5.70 7.41
N GLU A 289 -4.42 5.36 6.69
CA GLU A 289 -5.63 6.20 6.62
C GLU A 289 -6.31 6.33 7.99
N VAL A 290 -6.48 5.24 8.73
CA VAL A 290 -7.03 5.27 10.09
C VAL A 290 -6.16 6.12 11.02
N THR A 291 -4.84 5.95 10.95
CA THR A 291 -3.88 6.72 11.76
C THR A 291 -3.89 8.21 11.38
N LYS A 292 -4.11 8.53 10.11
CA LYS A 292 -4.24 9.91 9.62
C LYS A 292 -5.50 10.59 10.14
N VAL A 293 -6.64 9.88 10.18
CA VAL A 293 -7.87 10.39 10.79
C VAL A 293 -7.65 10.69 12.28
N ALA A 294 -7.07 9.73 13.02
CA ALA A 294 -6.75 9.93 14.43
C ALA A 294 -5.78 11.11 14.67
N PHE A 295 -4.79 11.29 13.79
CA PHE A 295 -3.87 12.44 13.86
C PHE A 295 -4.58 13.78 13.66
N ASN A 296 -5.54 13.84 12.73
CA ASN A 296 -6.33 15.05 12.48
C ASN A 296 -7.25 15.38 13.65
N GLU A 297 -7.92 14.38 14.22
CA GLU A 297 -8.75 14.52 15.42
C GLU A 297 -7.93 15.04 16.60
N LEU A 298 -6.79 14.39 16.91
CA LEU A 298 -5.85 14.86 17.95
C LEU A 298 -5.32 16.27 17.69
N THR A 299 -5.09 16.63 16.42
CA THR A 299 -4.67 17.99 16.06
C THR A 299 -5.75 19.02 16.35
N GLN A 300 -7.01 18.68 16.10
CA GLN A 300 -8.13 19.54 16.44
C GLN A 300 -8.31 19.65 17.96
N GLU A 301 -8.27 18.53 18.69
CA GLU A 301 -8.36 18.51 20.15
C GLU A 301 -7.25 19.35 20.81
N VAL A 302 -6.00 19.23 20.34
CA VAL A 302 -4.88 20.07 20.83
C VAL A 302 -5.18 21.55 20.63
N LYS A 303 -5.74 21.94 19.47
CA LYS A 303 -6.07 23.34 19.17
C LYS A 303 -7.19 23.87 20.06
N GLU A 304 -8.22 23.07 20.30
CA GLU A 304 -9.33 23.41 21.20
C GLU A 304 -8.83 23.53 22.65
N GLN A 305 -7.99 22.60 23.10
CA GLN A 305 -7.39 22.64 24.43
C GLN A 305 -6.41 23.81 24.60
N GLU A 306 -5.66 24.21 23.57
CA GLU A 306 -4.82 25.41 23.59
C GLU A 306 -5.65 26.67 23.83
N GLN A 307 -6.79 26.80 23.14
CA GLN A 307 -7.71 27.92 23.32
C GLN A 307 -8.31 27.90 24.73
N PHE A 308 -8.68 26.72 25.23
CA PHE A 308 -9.23 26.56 26.57
C PHE A 308 -8.21 26.93 27.66
N VAL A 309 -6.96 26.47 27.54
CA VAL A 309 -5.86 26.83 28.45
C VAL A 309 -5.62 28.34 28.43
N GLN A 310 -5.53 28.96 27.25
CA GLN A 310 -5.35 30.41 27.13
C GLN A 310 -6.47 31.18 27.86
N HIS A 311 -7.72 30.75 27.68
CA HIS A 311 -8.87 31.35 28.36
C HIS A 311 -8.78 31.20 29.88
N LEU A 312 -8.46 30.00 30.39
CA LEU A 312 -8.31 29.77 31.84
C LEU A 312 -7.13 30.55 32.43
N THR A 313 -6.00 30.63 31.73
CA THR A 313 -4.85 31.44 32.16
C THR A 313 -5.22 32.93 32.23
N GLN A 314 -5.99 33.44 31.25
CA GLN A 314 -6.48 34.81 31.27
C GLN A 314 -7.41 35.08 32.46
N LEU A 315 -8.34 34.17 32.77
CA LEU A 315 -9.22 34.28 33.93
C LEU A 315 -8.43 34.25 35.24
N ALA A 316 -7.48 33.32 35.38
CA ALA A 316 -6.63 33.24 36.57
C ALA A 316 -5.81 34.52 36.77
N GLN A 317 -5.27 35.08 35.68
CA GLN A 317 -4.55 36.36 35.71
C GLN A 317 -5.47 37.51 36.14
N GLN A 318 -6.69 37.56 35.62
CA GLN A 318 -7.66 38.61 35.98
C GLN A 318 -8.09 38.53 37.45
N GLU A 319 -8.33 37.34 37.99
CA GLU A 319 -8.60 37.17 39.43
C GLU A 319 -7.40 37.57 40.28
N HIS A 320 -6.19 37.22 39.85
CA HIS A 320 -4.97 37.63 40.55
C HIS A 320 -4.80 39.15 40.54
N ASP A 321 -4.90 39.80 39.38
CA ASP A 321 -4.80 41.26 39.22
C ASP A 321 -5.87 41.98 40.08
N ARG A 322 -7.09 41.43 40.14
CA ARG A 322 -8.20 41.96 40.95
C ARG A 322 -7.91 41.87 42.43
N TRP A 323 -7.47 40.70 42.89
CA TRP A 323 -7.08 40.49 44.28
C TRP A 323 -5.90 41.40 44.66
N GLU A 324 -4.87 41.48 43.82
CA GLU A 324 -3.70 42.33 44.04
C GLU A 324 -4.07 43.83 44.15
N ALA A 325 -4.95 44.31 43.28
CA ALA A 325 -5.45 45.69 43.33
C ALA A 325 -6.24 45.98 44.61
N THR A 326 -6.95 44.99 45.15
CA THR A 326 -7.69 45.09 46.42
C THR A 326 -6.72 45.17 47.60
N VAL A 327 -5.72 44.28 47.63
CA VAL A 327 -4.64 44.28 48.62
C VAL A 327 -3.89 45.63 48.61
N LYS A 328 -3.51 46.14 47.44
CA LYS A 328 -2.81 47.44 47.30
C LYS A 328 -3.64 48.62 47.80
N ARG A 329 -4.95 48.65 47.50
CA ARG A 329 -5.87 49.71 48.00
C ARG A 329 -5.97 49.72 49.52
N ILE A 330 -6.09 48.54 50.13
CA ILE A 330 -6.20 48.41 51.59
C ILE A 330 -4.87 48.78 52.25
N TYR A 331 -3.75 48.31 51.72
CA TYR A 331 -2.42 48.69 52.22
C TYR A 331 -2.18 50.21 52.15
N ALA A 332 -2.58 50.87 51.06
CA ALA A 332 -2.48 52.33 50.91
C ALA A 332 -3.39 53.09 51.92
N SER A 333 -4.61 52.59 52.16
CA SER A 333 -5.54 53.14 53.15
C SER A 333 -4.99 53.03 54.58
N ILE A 334 -4.38 51.89 54.92
CA ILE A 334 -3.72 51.68 56.21
C ILE A 334 -2.53 52.65 56.34
N ARG A 335 -1.65 52.71 55.34
CA ARG A 335 -0.48 53.61 55.38
C ARG A 335 -0.87 55.09 55.52
N GLY A 336 -1.96 55.52 54.89
CA GLY A 336 -2.48 56.88 54.99
C GLY A 336 -3.18 57.22 56.32
N LYS A 337 -3.48 56.24 57.17
CA LYS A 337 -4.03 56.44 58.53
C LYS A 337 -2.96 56.48 59.63
N TYR A 338 -1.75 56.02 59.33
CA TYR A 338 -0.65 55.88 60.28
C TYR A 338 0.60 56.70 59.87
N CYS A 339 0.43 57.66 58.96
CA CYS A 339 1.33 58.79 58.68
C CYS A 339 0.53 60.07 58.91
#